data_AF-A0A9P0GZN9-F1
#
_entry.id   AF-A0A9P0GZN9-F1
#
_cell.length_a   1.000
_cell.length_b   1.000
_cell.length_c   1.000
_cell.angle_alpha   90.00
_cell.angle_beta   90.00
_cell.angle_gamma   90.00
#
_symmetry.space_group_name_H-M   'P 1'
#
loop_
_entity.id
_entity.type
_entity.pdbx_description
1 polymer ?
#
loop_
_entity_poly.entity_id
_entity_poly.type
_entity_poly.pdbx_seq_one_letter_code
_entity_poly.pdbx_strand_id
1 'polypeptide(L)'
;MPIIKARSYDGSPAFNQAWSVVTRSMHTEMLSKPSPRRLAPWPDPNAYQSLPIEISPATLHYNTSKRLKILSRVPRGKYTPKYKTQMPSEHHVEPGNLTFIPGPRLLELAQPRAPAAASKDRRSTKKIRRKHKNAEKELEEWLAQRAAPKPIPPQPPVPKWKRKTTPLSPEEHEVRIIQLSRPPPRYMIQPDPWDPYQVNPKAKRARATKRTLELAAHRELPEEARLDLAYKPFTIKKSALKYKPTKRILDLSEPVVKRTAANNDVREDAFQVPARALKAMCSKRTKELAKPIVRRGW
;
A
#
# COMPACT_ATOMS: atom_id res chain seq x y z
N MET A 1 -79.02 33.48 9.62
CA MET A 1 -77.70 33.78 9.00
C MET A 1 -77.23 32.54 8.26
N PRO A 2 -77.36 32.46 6.92
CA PRO A 2 -76.91 31.29 6.19
C PRO A 2 -75.38 31.27 6.06
N ILE A 3 -74.77 30.13 6.36
CA ILE A 3 -73.33 29.87 6.24
C ILE A 3 -72.99 29.72 4.75
N ILE A 4 -72.25 30.69 4.20
CA ILE A 4 -71.70 30.61 2.85
C ILE A 4 -70.59 29.56 2.86
N LYS A 5 -70.85 28.36 2.32
CA LYS A 5 -69.82 27.36 2.10
C LYS A 5 -68.85 27.87 1.03
N ALA A 6 -67.56 27.98 1.37
CA ALA A 6 -66.52 28.31 0.40
C ALA A 6 -66.56 27.31 -0.74
N ARG A 7 -66.83 27.79 -1.97
CA ARG A 7 -66.70 26.98 -3.18
C ARG A 7 -65.25 26.51 -3.24
N SER A 8 -65.04 25.19 -3.15
CA SER A 8 -63.74 24.60 -3.50
C SER A 8 -63.43 25.01 -4.94
N TYR A 9 -62.36 25.77 -5.11
CA TYR A 9 -61.92 26.25 -6.40
C TYR A 9 -61.25 25.07 -7.12
N ASP A 10 -62.06 24.18 -7.70
CA ASP A 10 -61.57 23.16 -8.62
C ASP A 10 -61.18 23.89 -9.91
N GLY A 11 -59.97 24.41 -9.90
CA GLY A 11 -59.41 25.23 -10.97
C GLY A 11 -59.60 24.52 -12.31
N SER A 12 -60.15 25.26 -13.29
CA SER A 12 -60.25 24.80 -14.67
C SER A 12 -58.94 24.13 -15.10
N PRO A 13 -58.98 23.00 -15.84
CA PRO A 13 -57.78 22.33 -16.34
C PRO A 13 -56.84 23.29 -17.08
N ALA A 14 -57.41 24.29 -17.75
CA ALA A 14 -56.65 25.34 -18.43
C ALA A 14 -55.85 26.23 -17.46
N PHE A 15 -56.43 26.57 -16.31
CA PHE A 15 -55.75 27.35 -15.27
C PHE A 15 -54.60 26.56 -14.64
N ASN A 16 -54.82 25.29 -14.31
CA ASN A 16 -53.77 24.45 -13.72
C ASN A 16 -52.61 24.22 -14.70
N GLN A 17 -52.91 24.07 -15.99
CA GLN A 17 -51.88 23.98 -17.03
C GLN A 17 -51.10 25.30 -17.15
N ALA A 18 -51.77 26.44 -17.22
CA ALA A 18 -51.11 27.75 -17.26
C ALA A 18 -50.24 28.00 -16.02
N TRP A 19 -50.74 27.65 -14.84
CA TRP A 19 -50.01 27.77 -13.58
C TRP A 19 -48.77 26.86 -13.54
N SER A 20 -48.88 25.63 -14.06
CA SER A 20 -47.75 24.71 -14.16
C SER A 20 -46.65 25.24 -15.10
N VAL A 21 -47.02 25.89 -16.20
CA VAL A 21 -46.07 26.46 -17.16
C VAL A 21 -45.34 27.67 -16.55
N VAL A 22 -46.06 28.55 -15.86
CA VAL A 22 -45.51 29.73 -15.19
C VAL A 22 -44.55 29.33 -14.06
N THR A 23 -44.97 28.40 -13.19
CA THR A 23 -44.11 27.90 -12.09
C THR A 23 -42.86 27.19 -12.61
N ARG A 24 -42.98 26.44 -13.72
CA ARG A 24 -41.84 25.79 -14.36
C ARG A 24 -40.87 26.78 -14.98
N SER A 25 -41.35 27.85 -15.62
CA SER A 25 -40.49 28.91 -16.17
C SER A 25 -39.74 29.67 -15.07
N MET A 26 -40.44 30.04 -13.99
CA MET A 26 -39.84 30.67 -12.81
C MET A 26 -38.77 29.78 -12.17
N HIS A 27 -39.04 28.48 -12.03
CA HIS A 27 -38.07 27.54 -11.49
C HIS A 27 -36.82 27.40 -12.39
N THR A 28 -37.01 27.33 -13.71
CA THR A 28 -35.88 27.31 -14.65
C THR A 28 -35.06 28.60 -14.61
N GLU A 29 -35.70 29.75 -14.39
CA GLU A 29 -35.02 31.04 -14.23
C GLU A 29 -34.25 31.12 -12.90
N MET A 30 -34.78 30.57 -11.81
CA MET A 30 -34.05 30.49 -10.54
C MET A 30 -32.83 29.58 -10.63
N LEU A 31 -32.93 28.47 -11.36
CA LEU A 31 -31.79 27.57 -11.58
C LEU A 31 -30.74 28.14 -12.54
N SER A 32 -31.14 29.03 -13.47
CA SER A 32 -30.22 29.62 -14.45
C SER A 32 -29.43 30.81 -13.89
N LYS A 33 -29.88 31.42 -12.78
CA LYS A 33 -29.11 32.46 -12.08
C LYS A 33 -27.86 31.82 -11.46
N PRO A 34 -26.65 32.19 -11.89
CA PRO A 34 -25.43 31.68 -11.27
C PRO A 34 -25.45 32.10 -9.80
N SER A 35 -25.37 31.11 -8.90
CA SER A 35 -25.23 31.35 -7.47
C SER A 35 -24.06 32.31 -7.26
N PRO A 36 -24.28 33.54 -6.73
CA PRO A 36 -23.19 34.45 -6.43
C PRO A 36 -22.49 33.95 -5.17
N ARG A 37 -21.71 32.87 -5.31
CA ARG A 37 -20.70 32.54 -4.31
C ARG A 37 -19.66 33.64 -4.44
N ARG A 38 -19.58 34.49 -3.42
CA ARG A 38 -18.40 35.34 -3.21
C ARG A 38 -17.21 34.40 -3.06
N LEU A 39 -16.58 34.04 -4.18
CA LEU A 39 -15.28 33.40 -4.14
C LEU A 39 -14.38 34.37 -3.37
N ALA A 40 -13.73 33.88 -2.31
CA ALA A 40 -12.73 34.67 -1.61
C ALA A 40 -11.72 35.19 -2.65
N PRO A 41 -11.27 36.45 -2.54
CA PRO A 41 -10.32 37.00 -3.50
C PRO A 41 -9.09 36.09 -3.55
N TRP A 42 -8.78 35.60 -4.75
CA TRP A 42 -7.56 34.82 -4.98
C TRP A 42 -6.38 35.78 -5.07
N PRO A 43 -5.23 35.47 -4.44
CA PRO A 43 -4.96 34.29 -3.63
C PRO A 43 -5.39 34.44 -2.16
N ASP A 44 -5.72 33.32 -1.50
CA ASP A 44 -6.28 33.31 -0.15
C ASP A 44 -5.38 34.11 0.83
N PRO A 45 -5.90 35.13 1.54
CA PRO A 45 -5.08 35.95 2.45
C PRO A 45 -4.47 35.14 3.60
N ASN A 46 -5.06 34.01 3.96
CA ASN A 46 -4.50 33.07 4.95
C ASN A 46 -3.31 32.25 4.41
N ALA A 47 -3.15 32.14 3.09
CA ALA A 47 -2.03 31.40 2.49
C ALA A 47 -0.70 32.18 2.57
N TYR A 48 -0.74 33.50 2.80
CA TYR A 48 0.43 34.36 2.97
C TYR A 48 0.68 34.77 4.42
N GLN A 49 0.38 33.88 5.38
CA GLN A 49 0.94 34.07 6.72
C GLN A 49 2.46 33.98 6.63
N SER A 50 3.15 35.04 7.08
CA SER A 50 4.60 35.05 7.19
C SER A 50 5.05 33.94 8.14
N LEU A 51 5.91 33.04 7.68
CA LEU A 51 6.49 32.01 8.54
C LEU A 51 7.43 32.66 9.58
N PRO A 52 7.46 32.15 10.82
CA PRO A 52 6.71 30.99 11.34
C PRO A 52 5.28 31.33 11.74
N ILE A 53 4.35 30.41 11.46
CA ILE A 53 2.94 30.52 11.88
C ILE A 53 2.89 30.57 13.41
N GLU A 54 2.22 31.58 13.96
CA GLU A 54 1.96 31.66 15.40
C GLU A 54 1.08 30.47 15.82
N ILE A 55 1.69 29.52 16.52
CA ILE A 55 1.00 28.32 17.02
C ILE A 55 0.13 28.76 18.20
N SER A 56 -1.19 28.61 18.09
CA SER A 56 -2.08 28.95 19.20
C SER A 56 -1.79 28.06 20.43
N PRO A 57 -1.97 28.57 21.66
CA PRO A 57 -1.79 27.76 22.86
C PRO A 57 -2.71 26.52 22.86
N ALA A 58 -3.88 26.61 22.22
CA ALA A 58 -4.83 25.51 22.08
C ALA A 58 -4.28 24.36 21.22
N THR A 59 -3.47 24.64 20.20
CA THR A 59 -2.82 23.59 19.40
C THR A 59 -1.65 22.94 20.15
N LEU A 60 -0.95 23.67 21.02
CA LEU A 60 0.08 23.11 21.91
C LEU A 60 -0.50 22.15 22.97
N HIS A 61 -1.71 22.42 23.45
CA HIS A 61 -2.37 21.63 24.51
C HIS A 61 -3.48 20.69 24.00
N TYR A 62 -3.35 20.18 22.77
CA TYR A 62 -4.38 19.30 22.21
C TYR A 62 -4.47 17.95 22.93
N ASN A 63 -5.61 17.69 23.56
CA ASN A 63 -5.96 16.39 24.13
C ASN A 63 -6.26 15.39 23.00
N THR A 64 -5.34 14.46 22.74
CA THR A 64 -5.50 13.46 21.69
C THR A 64 -6.71 12.56 21.93
N SER A 65 -7.52 12.36 20.89
CA SER A 65 -8.69 11.48 20.96
C SER A 65 -8.27 10.04 21.33
N LYS A 66 -9.16 9.30 21.99
CA LYS A 66 -8.93 7.88 22.34
C LYS A 66 -8.53 7.06 21.11
N ARG A 67 -9.14 7.35 19.95
CA ARG A 67 -8.82 6.70 18.67
C ARG A 67 -7.40 7.01 18.20
N LEU A 68 -6.96 8.26 18.25
CA LEU A 68 -5.58 8.61 17.89
C LEU A 68 -4.57 7.94 18.83
N LYS A 69 -4.88 7.85 20.13
CA LYS A 69 -4.05 7.09 21.10
C LYS A 69 -4.00 5.59 20.79
N ILE A 70 -5.05 5.02 20.18
CA ILE A 70 -5.07 3.61 19.76
C ILE A 70 -4.26 3.45 18.47
N LEU A 71 -4.42 4.34 17.49
CA LEU A 71 -3.70 4.29 16.22
C LEU A 71 -2.20 4.59 16.38
N SER A 72 -1.82 5.41 17.37
CA SER A 72 -0.42 5.68 17.69
C SER A 72 0.26 4.54 18.44
N ARG A 73 -0.50 3.58 19.00
CA ARG A 73 0.09 2.38 19.57
C ARG A 73 0.51 1.49 18.40
N VAL A 74 1.83 1.34 18.23
CA VAL A 74 2.39 0.30 17.38
C VAL A 74 1.75 -1.02 17.82
N PRO A 75 1.08 -1.76 16.92
CA PRO A 75 0.43 -3.00 17.29
C PRO A 75 1.49 -3.91 17.92
N ARG A 76 1.33 -4.18 19.22
CA ARG A 76 2.15 -5.15 19.95
C ARG A 76 1.74 -6.56 19.51
N GLY A 77 1.88 -6.85 18.23
CA GLY A 77 2.02 -8.22 17.79
C GLY A 77 3.20 -8.81 18.58
N LYS A 78 3.08 -10.07 19.00
CA LYS A 78 4.19 -10.78 19.63
C LYS A 78 5.37 -10.72 18.66
N TYR A 79 6.30 -9.80 18.88
CA TYR A 79 7.52 -9.71 18.10
C TYR A 79 8.35 -10.94 18.47
N THR A 80 8.17 -12.00 17.71
CA THR A 80 9.12 -13.10 17.67
C THR A 80 10.22 -12.65 16.71
N PRO A 81 11.37 -12.17 17.19
CA PRO A 81 12.48 -11.88 16.28
C PRO A 81 12.75 -13.18 15.51
N LYS A 82 12.54 -13.16 14.18
CA LYS A 82 12.73 -14.32 13.29
C LYS A 82 14.12 -14.95 13.45
N TYR A 83 15.07 -14.17 13.97
CA TYR A 83 16.43 -14.57 14.27
C TYR A 83 16.78 -14.10 15.69
N LYS A 84 17.25 -15.03 16.54
CA LYS A 84 17.92 -14.63 17.79
C LYS A 84 19.22 -13.94 17.37
N THR A 85 19.33 -12.63 17.59
CA THR A 85 20.61 -11.94 17.51
C THR A 85 21.52 -12.63 18.53
N GLN A 86 22.44 -13.47 18.05
CA GLN A 86 23.47 -14.01 18.91
C GLN A 86 24.28 -12.80 19.38
N MET A 87 24.26 -12.51 20.69
CA MET A 87 25.21 -11.54 21.22
C MET A 87 26.59 -12.01 20.80
N PRO A 88 27.43 -11.13 20.22
CA PRO A 88 28.77 -11.52 19.82
C PRO A 88 29.43 -12.14 21.06
N SER A 89 29.77 -13.42 20.95
CA SER A 89 30.51 -14.12 22.00
C SER A 89 31.72 -13.26 22.31
N GLU A 90 31.94 -12.93 23.60
CA GLU A 90 33.15 -12.24 24.04
C GLU A 90 34.33 -12.80 23.26
N HIS A 91 34.99 -11.95 22.48
CA HIS A 91 36.03 -12.39 21.56
C HIS A 91 37.17 -12.96 22.40
N HIS A 92 37.15 -14.27 22.62
CA HIS A 92 38.19 -14.99 23.34
C HIS A 92 39.42 -14.99 22.46
N VAL A 93 40.31 -14.05 22.72
CA VAL A 93 41.63 -13.99 22.09
C VAL A 93 42.55 -14.91 22.90
N GLU A 94 42.95 -16.03 22.30
CA GLU A 94 43.93 -16.93 22.89
C GLU A 94 45.18 -16.15 23.34
N PRO A 95 45.76 -16.44 24.52
CA PRO A 95 46.89 -15.67 25.06
C PRO A 95 48.12 -15.65 24.13
N GLY A 96 48.28 -16.65 23.26
CA GLY A 96 49.34 -16.66 22.24
C GLY A 96 49.16 -15.61 21.14
N ASN A 97 47.94 -15.15 20.89
CA ASN A 97 47.66 -14.10 19.91
C ASN A 97 47.98 -12.70 20.48
N LEU A 98 47.98 -12.55 21.81
CA LEU A 98 48.38 -11.31 22.48
C LEU A 98 49.90 -11.05 22.41
N THR A 99 50.70 -12.11 22.31
CA THR A 99 52.16 -12.04 22.19
C THR A 99 52.67 -12.17 20.76
N PHE A 100 51.76 -12.29 19.78
CA PHE A 100 52.12 -12.50 18.39
C PHE A 100 52.74 -11.23 17.77
N ILE A 101 53.98 -11.35 17.30
CA ILE A 101 54.68 -10.29 16.56
C ILE A 101 54.33 -10.46 15.07
N PRO A 102 53.57 -9.53 14.45
CA PRO A 102 53.16 -9.66 13.07
C PRO A 102 54.36 -9.53 12.11
N GLY A 103 54.41 -10.41 11.10
CA GLY A 103 55.38 -10.30 10.02
C GLY A 103 55.18 -9.04 9.15
N PRO A 104 56.19 -8.62 8.37
CA PRO A 104 56.16 -7.37 7.61
C PRO A 104 54.98 -7.25 6.63
N ARG A 105 54.55 -8.36 6.03
CA ARG A 105 53.40 -8.42 5.13
C ARG A 105 52.06 -8.16 5.84
N LEU A 106 51.92 -8.60 7.08
CA LEU A 106 50.71 -8.33 7.88
C LEU A 106 50.65 -6.85 8.26
N LEU A 107 51.80 -6.25 8.57
CA LEU A 107 51.89 -4.81 8.81
C LEU A 107 51.53 -4.00 7.55
N GLU A 108 51.96 -4.45 6.37
CA GLU A 108 51.59 -3.82 5.09
C GLU A 108 50.08 -3.88 4.80
N LEU A 109 49.47 -5.05 5.01
CA LEU A 109 48.02 -5.24 4.81
C LEU A 109 47.16 -4.51 5.85
N ALA A 110 47.69 -4.32 7.06
CA ALA A 110 47.01 -3.58 8.12
C ALA A 110 46.99 -2.06 7.87
N GLN A 111 47.84 -1.54 6.98
CA GLN A 111 47.79 -0.13 6.61
C GLN A 111 46.46 0.17 5.92
N PRO A 112 45.74 1.23 6.32
CA PRO A 112 44.50 1.61 5.68
C PRO A 112 44.79 1.91 4.21
N ARG A 113 44.10 1.19 3.32
CA ARG A 113 44.23 1.42 1.89
C ARG A 113 43.82 2.87 1.61
N ALA A 114 44.77 3.72 1.23
CA ALA A 114 44.50 5.11 0.95
C ALA A 114 43.33 5.18 -0.06
N PRO A 115 42.29 5.99 0.21
CA PRO A 115 41.19 6.12 -0.72
C PRO A 115 41.78 6.52 -2.08
N ALA A 116 41.53 5.71 -3.11
CA ALA A 116 42.01 5.99 -4.45
C ALA A 116 41.64 7.44 -4.79
N ALA A 117 42.66 8.27 -5.06
CA ALA A 117 42.47 9.69 -5.35
C ALA A 117 41.33 9.82 -6.36
N ALA A 118 40.26 10.53 -5.96
CA ALA A 118 39.03 10.67 -6.74
C ALA A 118 39.41 10.90 -8.20
N SER A 119 39.13 9.91 -9.06
CA SER A 119 39.50 10.00 -10.46
C SER A 119 38.91 11.29 -11.01
N LYS A 120 39.75 12.10 -11.66
CA LYS A 120 39.34 13.38 -12.24
C LYS A 120 38.45 13.15 -13.47
N ASP A 121 37.29 12.54 -13.29
CA ASP A 121 36.19 12.52 -14.27
C ASP A 121 35.49 13.90 -14.30
N ARG A 122 36.28 14.96 -14.48
CA ARG A 122 35.82 16.34 -14.73
C ARG A 122 35.08 16.46 -16.06
N ARG A 123 35.09 15.44 -16.93
CA ARG A 123 34.39 15.46 -18.23
C ARG A 123 32.88 15.22 -18.10
N SER A 124 32.37 14.60 -17.02
CA SER A 124 30.93 14.30 -16.91
C SER A 124 30.08 15.50 -16.44
N THR A 125 30.66 16.44 -15.68
CA THR A 125 29.89 17.54 -15.07
C THR A 125 29.41 18.58 -16.09
N LYS A 126 30.19 18.87 -17.15
CA LYS A 126 29.77 19.81 -18.21
C LYS A 126 28.61 19.26 -19.05
N LYS A 127 28.60 17.95 -19.31
CA LYS A 127 27.52 17.29 -20.04
C LYS A 127 26.24 17.26 -19.21
N ILE A 128 26.35 16.99 -17.91
CA ILE A 128 25.23 17.04 -16.97
C ILE A 128 24.66 18.48 -16.87
N ARG A 129 25.51 19.51 -16.75
CA ARG A 129 25.07 20.91 -16.72
C ARG A 129 24.36 21.35 -18.00
N ARG A 130 24.83 20.93 -19.18
CA ARG A 130 24.14 21.17 -20.46
C ARG A 130 22.77 20.50 -20.51
N LYS A 131 22.68 19.26 -20.03
CA LYS A 131 21.41 18.52 -19.94
C LYS A 131 20.40 19.24 -19.04
N HIS A 132 20.85 19.73 -17.87
CA HIS A 132 19.99 20.49 -16.95
C HIS A 132 19.49 21.80 -17.57
N LYS A 133 20.38 22.56 -18.23
CA LYS A 133 20.02 23.82 -18.91
C LYS A 133 19.03 23.60 -20.06
N ASN A 134 19.15 22.50 -20.79
CA ASN A 134 18.17 22.15 -21.82
C ASN A 134 16.82 21.76 -21.21
N ALA A 135 16.83 20.99 -20.12
CA ALA A 135 15.61 20.61 -19.42
C ALA A 135 14.87 21.83 -18.82
N GLU A 136 15.58 22.83 -18.32
CA GLU A 136 15.00 24.10 -17.84
C GLU A 136 14.30 24.86 -18.97
N LYS A 137 14.92 24.95 -20.15
CA LYS A 137 14.31 25.58 -21.33
C LYS A 137 13.08 24.84 -21.81
N GLU A 138 13.14 23.51 -21.88
CA GLU A 138 11.99 22.67 -22.23
C GLU A 138 10.84 22.87 -21.23
N LEU A 139 11.15 23.01 -19.94
CA LEU A 139 10.16 23.31 -18.90
C LEU A 139 9.55 24.70 -19.07
N GLU A 140 10.36 25.72 -19.34
CA GLU A 140 9.89 27.10 -19.60
C GLU A 140 8.99 27.17 -20.83
N GLU A 141 9.38 26.54 -21.94
CA GLU A 141 8.57 26.47 -23.16
C GLU A 141 7.25 25.74 -22.92
N TRP A 142 7.29 24.64 -22.18
CA TRP A 142 6.10 23.88 -21.81
C TRP A 142 5.15 24.69 -20.91
N LEU A 143 5.70 25.40 -19.92
CA LEU A 143 4.94 26.29 -19.05
C LEU A 143 4.33 27.44 -19.85
N ALA A 144 5.08 28.07 -20.76
CA ALA A 144 4.56 29.13 -21.62
C ALA A 144 3.39 28.64 -22.51
N GLN A 145 3.51 27.44 -23.09
CA GLN A 145 2.46 26.86 -23.93
C GLN A 145 1.17 26.55 -23.14
N ARG A 146 1.29 26.14 -21.87
CA ARG A 146 0.14 25.77 -21.03
C ARG A 146 -0.43 26.91 -20.19
N ALA A 147 0.39 27.89 -19.85
CA ALA A 147 -0.04 29.11 -19.18
C ALA A 147 -0.77 30.06 -20.15
N ALA A 148 -0.52 29.93 -21.46
CA ALA A 148 -1.29 30.65 -22.46
C ALA A 148 -2.80 30.29 -22.35
N PRO A 149 -3.70 31.29 -22.36
CA PRO A 149 -5.13 31.02 -22.35
C PRO A 149 -5.50 30.20 -23.59
N LYS A 150 -6.32 29.16 -23.39
CA LYS A 150 -6.83 28.38 -24.53
C LYS A 150 -7.59 29.31 -25.48
N PRO A 151 -7.34 29.26 -26.80
CA PRO A 151 -8.09 30.07 -27.73
C PRO A 151 -9.58 29.73 -27.60
N ILE A 152 -10.41 30.76 -27.50
CA ILE A 152 -11.87 30.59 -27.50
C ILE A 152 -12.22 29.94 -28.85
N PRO A 153 -12.88 28.76 -28.88
CA PRO A 153 -13.28 28.16 -30.13
C PRO A 153 -14.14 29.17 -30.91
N PRO A 154 -13.98 29.28 -32.24
CA PRO A 154 -14.81 30.18 -33.03
C PRO A 154 -16.27 29.86 -32.76
N GLN A 155 -17.08 30.90 -32.53
CA GLN A 155 -18.51 30.69 -32.35
C GLN A 155 -19.04 29.99 -33.60
N PRO A 156 -19.85 28.92 -33.45
CA PRO A 156 -20.48 28.29 -34.60
C PRO A 156 -21.27 29.37 -35.35
N PRO A 157 -21.25 29.37 -36.70
CA PRO A 157 -21.99 30.35 -37.47
C PRO A 157 -23.45 30.31 -37.02
N VAL A 158 -24.01 31.47 -36.66
CA VAL A 158 -25.41 31.55 -36.24
C VAL A 158 -26.25 30.93 -37.35
N PRO A 159 -26.99 29.85 -37.07
CA PRO A 159 -27.77 29.18 -38.10
C PRO A 159 -28.74 30.19 -38.70
N LYS A 160 -28.55 30.55 -39.97
CA LYS A 160 -29.46 31.40 -40.75
C LYS A 160 -30.73 30.63 -41.09
N TRP A 161 -31.44 30.14 -40.09
CA TRP A 161 -32.74 29.53 -40.30
C TRP A 161 -33.69 30.68 -40.57
N LYS A 162 -33.89 30.99 -41.86
CA LYS A 162 -35.05 31.75 -42.30
C LYS A 162 -36.26 30.94 -41.84
N ARG A 163 -36.84 31.30 -40.70
CA ARG A 163 -38.16 30.79 -40.29
C ARG A 163 -39.08 31.14 -41.45
N LYS A 164 -39.45 30.15 -42.27
CA LYS A 164 -40.53 30.33 -43.23
C LYS A 164 -41.80 30.46 -42.37
N THR A 165 -42.13 31.68 -41.98
CA THR A 165 -43.35 32.05 -41.24
C THR A 165 -44.57 32.09 -42.15
N THR A 166 -44.42 31.72 -43.42
CA THR A 166 -45.56 31.56 -44.32
C THR A 166 -46.45 30.42 -43.81
N PRO A 167 -47.74 30.67 -43.56
CA PRO A 167 -48.69 29.60 -43.26
C PRO A 167 -48.70 28.61 -44.44
N LEU A 168 -48.72 27.32 -44.13
CA LEU A 168 -48.80 26.27 -45.14
C LEU A 168 -50.10 26.43 -45.93
N SER A 169 -50.05 26.18 -47.24
CA SER A 169 -51.26 26.07 -48.07
C SER A 169 -52.18 24.95 -47.53
N PRO A 170 -53.52 25.03 -47.68
CA PRO A 170 -54.43 23.97 -47.23
C PRO A 170 -54.03 22.57 -47.70
N GLU A 171 -53.59 22.45 -48.96
CA GLU A 171 -53.10 21.19 -49.55
C GLU A 171 -51.81 20.68 -48.88
N GLU A 172 -50.88 21.59 -48.56
CA GLU A 172 -49.66 21.25 -47.82
C GLU A 172 -49.98 20.84 -46.37
N HIS A 173 -51.06 21.39 -45.80
CA HIS A 173 -51.53 21.06 -44.46
C HIS A 173 -52.04 19.62 -44.41
N GLU A 174 -52.79 19.17 -45.40
CA GLU A 174 -53.24 17.78 -45.52
C GLU A 174 -52.07 16.81 -45.69
N VAL A 175 -51.10 17.13 -46.56
CA VAL A 175 -49.89 16.33 -46.75
C VAL A 175 -49.08 16.25 -45.44
N ARG A 176 -48.99 17.36 -44.70
CA ARG A 176 -48.31 17.42 -43.40
C ARG A 176 -49.03 16.59 -42.35
N ILE A 177 -50.37 16.63 -42.31
CA ILE A 177 -51.19 15.81 -41.41
C ILE A 177 -50.98 14.33 -41.71
N ILE A 178 -50.98 13.92 -42.99
CA ILE A 178 -50.69 12.53 -43.40
C ILE A 178 -49.25 12.13 -43.03
N GLN A 179 -48.29 13.05 -43.13
CA GLN A 179 -46.90 12.79 -42.74
C GLN A 179 -46.73 12.64 -41.22
N LEU A 180 -47.43 13.46 -40.44
CA LEU A 180 -47.40 13.45 -38.98
C LEU A 180 -48.25 12.32 -38.37
N SER A 181 -49.27 11.84 -39.09
CA SER A 181 -50.08 10.69 -38.68
C SER A 181 -49.34 9.37 -38.83
N ARG A 182 -48.29 9.32 -39.66
CA ARG A 182 -47.38 8.17 -39.70
C ARG A 182 -46.55 8.14 -38.41
N PRO A 183 -46.60 7.04 -37.63
CA PRO A 183 -45.73 6.92 -36.47
C PRO A 183 -44.28 7.02 -36.93
N PRO A 184 -43.41 7.76 -36.20
CA PRO A 184 -42.03 7.87 -36.63
C PRO A 184 -41.38 6.47 -36.62
N PRO A 185 -40.44 6.20 -37.54
CA PRO A 185 -39.95 4.84 -37.83
C PRO A 185 -39.39 4.10 -36.61
N ARG A 186 -39.00 4.83 -35.54
CA ARG A 186 -38.62 4.25 -34.25
C ARG A 186 -39.71 3.41 -33.58
N TYR A 187 -41.00 3.66 -33.85
CA TYR A 187 -42.11 2.91 -33.27
C TYR A 187 -42.59 1.75 -34.15
N MET A 188 -42.15 1.68 -35.41
CA MET A 188 -42.47 0.56 -36.31
C MET A 188 -41.47 -0.59 -36.15
N ILE A 189 -40.25 -0.29 -35.71
CA ILE A 189 -39.24 -1.29 -35.36
C ILE A 189 -39.57 -1.73 -33.93
N GLN A 190 -40.28 -2.86 -33.77
CA GLN A 190 -40.22 -3.56 -32.50
C GLN A 190 -38.75 -3.92 -32.28
N PRO A 191 -38.11 -3.50 -31.17
CA PRO A 191 -36.78 -3.98 -30.87
C PRO A 191 -36.87 -5.51 -30.82
N ASP A 192 -36.01 -6.21 -31.55
CA ASP A 192 -35.89 -7.65 -31.45
C ASP A 192 -35.83 -8.03 -29.96
N PRO A 193 -36.45 -9.14 -29.54
CA PRO A 193 -36.38 -9.60 -28.15
C PRO A 193 -34.94 -9.49 -27.67
N TRP A 194 -34.72 -8.71 -26.61
CA TRP A 194 -33.37 -8.39 -26.15
C TRP A 194 -32.60 -9.68 -25.88
N ASP A 195 -31.72 -10.06 -26.81
CA ASP A 195 -30.85 -11.21 -26.67
C ASP A 195 -29.59 -10.75 -25.93
N PRO A 196 -29.39 -11.16 -24.66
CA PRO A 196 -28.21 -10.77 -23.89
C PRO A 196 -26.90 -11.26 -24.53
N TYR A 197 -26.95 -12.19 -25.48
CA TYR A 197 -25.79 -12.72 -26.19
C TYR A 197 -25.52 -12.02 -27.53
N GLN A 198 -26.41 -11.16 -28.01
CA GLN A 198 -26.26 -10.47 -29.30
C GLN A 198 -25.34 -9.25 -29.18
N VAL A 199 -24.04 -9.47 -29.41
CA VAL A 199 -23.03 -8.40 -29.43
C VAL A 199 -23.05 -7.65 -30.77
N ASN A 200 -23.01 -6.30 -30.72
CA ASN A 200 -22.93 -5.44 -31.91
C ASN A 200 -21.77 -5.87 -32.84
N PRO A 201 -21.99 -6.05 -34.16
CA PRO A 201 -20.94 -6.49 -35.09
C PRO A 201 -19.73 -5.55 -35.13
N LYS A 202 -19.90 -4.24 -34.84
CA LYS A 202 -18.79 -3.30 -34.71
C LYS A 202 -17.91 -3.61 -33.50
N ALA A 203 -18.51 -4.06 -32.39
CA ALA A 203 -17.76 -4.45 -31.21
C ALA A 203 -16.95 -5.74 -31.45
N LYS A 204 -17.47 -6.69 -32.25
CA LYS A 204 -16.72 -7.91 -32.65
C LYS A 204 -15.44 -7.59 -33.45
N ARG A 205 -15.42 -6.48 -34.19
CA ARG A 205 -14.28 -6.03 -35.00
C ARG A 205 -13.36 -5.05 -34.26
N ALA A 206 -13.73 -4.61 -33.07
CA ALA A 206 -12.97 -3.63 -32.32
C ALA A 206 -11.65 -4.25 -31.84
N ARG A 207 -10.53 -3.62 -32.19
CA ARG A 207 -9.22 -3.99 -31.63
C ARG A 207 -9.01 -3.24 -30.32
N ALA A 208 -8.49 -3.93 -29.32
CA ALA A 208 -8.12 -3.31 -28.05
C ALA A 208 -7.08 -2.20 -28.28
N THR A 209 -7.21 -1.09 -27.56
CA THR A 209 -6.22 -0.02 -27.64
C THR A 209 -4.91 -0.46 -26.98
N LYS A 210 -3.78 0.16 -27.34
CA LYS A 210 -2.48 -0.14 -26.72
C LYS A 210 -2.53 -0.11 -25.19
N ARG A 211 -3.17 0.91 -24.62
CA ARG A 211 -3.39 1.03 -23.17
C ARG A 211 -4.22 -0.12 -22.59
N THR A 212 -5.26 -0.55 -23.31
CA THR A 212 -6.07 -1.70 -22.85
C THR A 212 -5.25 -2.99 -22.87
N LEU A 213 -4.38 -3.16 -23.87
CA LEU A 213 -3.44 -4.29 -23.94
C LEU A 213 -2.41 -4.25 -22.82
N GLU A 214 -1.88 -3.06 -22.49
CA GLU A 214 -0.96 -2.87 -21.34
C GLU A 214 -1.63 -3.17 -20.01
N LEU A 215 -2.89 -2.74 -19.82
CA LEU A 215 -3.65 -3.05 -18.60
C LEU A 215 -4.07 -4.52 -18.52
N ALA A 216 -4.31 -5.16 -19.67
CA ALA A 216 -4.59 -6.58 -19.75
C ALA A 216 -3.33 -7.43 -19.56
N ALA A 217 -2.14 -6.87 -19.81
CA ALA A 217 -0.89 -7.54 -19.50
C ALA A 217 -0.79 -7.76 -17.98
N HIS A 218 -0.51 -9.00 -17.60
CA HIS A 218 -0.24 -9.34 -16.21
C HIS A 218 0.97 -8.57 -15.70
N ARG A 219 0.95 -8.21 -14.41
CA ARG A 219 2.12 -7.64 -13.75
C ARG A 219 3.18 -8.72 -13.59
N GLU A 220 4.45 -8.36 -13.80
CA GLU A 220 5.55 -9.26 -13.51
C GLU A 220 5.56 -9.59 -12.00
N LEU A 221 5.73 -10.88 -11.68
CA LEU A 221 5.84 -11.30 -10.29
C LEU A 221 7.14 -10.79 -9.66
N PRO A 222 7.12 -10.39 -8.38
CA PRO A 222 8.34 -10.06 -7.65
C PRO A 222 9.28 -11.26 -7.60
N GLU A 223 10.59 -11.00 -7.53
CA GLU A 223 11.63 -12.05 -7.52
C GLU A 223 11.42 -13.08 -6.41
N GLU A 224 10.93 -12.65 -5.25
CA GLU A 224 10.60 -13.51 -4.12
C GLU A 224 9.52 -14.55 -4.48
N ALA A 225 8.46 -14.13 -5.15
CA ALA A 225 7.39 -15.04 -5.58
C ALA A 225 7.85 -16.00 -6.68
N ARG A 226 8.84 -15.61 -7.50
CA ARG A 226 9.49 -16.51 -8.46
C ARG A 226 10.26 -17.62 -7.77
N LEU A 227 10.93 -17.33 -6.65
CA LEU A 227 11.64 -18.33 -5.86
C LEU A 227 10.69 -19.34 -5.22
N ASP A 228 9.55 -18.88 -4.71
CA ASP A 228 8.53 -19.75 -4.11
C ASP A 228 7.87 -20.66 -5.16
N LEU A 229 7.57 -20.14 -6.35
CA LEU A 229 7.05 -20.94 -7.47
C LEU A 229 8.07 -21.99 -7.97
N ALA A 230 9.36 -21.66 -7.91
CA ALA A 230 10.44 -22.58 -8.29
C ALA A 230 10.75 -23.61 -7.18
N TYR A 231 10.35 -23.34 -5.93
CA TYR A 231 10.62 -24.21 -4.80
C TYR A 231 9.74 -25.47 -4.87
N LYS A 232 10.39 -26.63 -4.98
CA LYS A 232 9.74 -27.94 -4.99
C LYS A 232 9.93 -28.61 -3.63
N PRO A 233 8.95 -28.52 -2.70
CA PRO A 233 9.14 -28.89 -1.29
C PRO A 233 9.54 -30.35 -1.06
N PHE A 234 9.18 -31.25 -1.98
CA PHE A 234 9.47 -32.67 -1.87
C PHE A 234 10.70 -33.12 -2.67
N THR A 235 11.52 -32.18 -3.16
CA THR A 235 12.73 -32.53 -3.90
C THR A 235 13.83 -32.96 -2.94
N ILE A 236 14.01 -34.26 -2.80
CA ILE A 236 15.11 -34.85 -2.04
C ILE A 236 16.40 -34.69 -2.85
N LYS A 237 17.47 -34.21 -2.21
CA LYS A 237 18.79 -34.10 -2.86
C LYS A 237 19.32 -35.49 -3.21
N LYS A 238 19.91 -35.65 -4.40
CA LYS A 238 20.52 -36.94 -4.85
C LYS A 238 21.58 -37.46 -3.87
N SER A 239 22.29 -36.57 -3.17
CA SER A 239 23.25 -36.95 -2.13
C SER A 239 22.57 -37.58 -0.91
N ALA A 240 21.39 -37.10 -0.51
CA ALA A 240 20.63 -37.66 0.58
C ALA A 240 20.13 -39.08 0.24
N LEU A 241 19.68 -39.31 -1.00
CA LEU A 241 19.28 -40.65 -1.47
C LEU A 241 20.44 -41.65 -1.50
N LYS A 242 21.66 -41.18 -1.78
CA LYS A 242 22.87 -42.02 -1.84
C LYS A 242 23.58 -42.14 -0.49
N TYR A 243 23.11 -41.43 0.53
CA TYR A 243 23.79 -41.37 1.80
C TYR A 243 23.70 -42.71 2.53
N LYS A 244 24.86 -43.25 2.93
CA LYS A 244 24.96 -44.41 3.80
C LYS A 244 25.27 -43.92 5.22
N PRO A 245 24.43 -44.20 6.23
CA PRO A 245 24.68 -43.77 7.60
C PRO A 245 25.95 -44.41 8.14
N THR A 246 26.71 -43.63 8.92
CA THR A 246 27.89 -44.15 9.62
C THR A 246 27.50 -45.13 10.72
N LYS A 247 28.41 -46.06 11.09
CA LYS A 247 28.18 -47.03 12.17
C LYS A 247 27.62 -46.38 13.45
N ARG A 248 28.24 -45.28 13.90
CA ARG A 248 27.76 -44.51 15.07
C ARG A 248 26.32 -44.01 14.95
N ILE A 249 25.88 -43.60 13.76
CA ILE A 249 24.48 -43.16 13.55
C ILE A 249 23.54 -44.36 13.64
N LEU A 250 23.95 -45.52 13.13
CA LEU A 250 23.21 -46.77 13.30
C LEU A 250 23.12 -47.15 14.77
N ASP A 251 24.25 -47.17 15.50
CA ASP A 251 24.30 -47.49 16.93
C ASP A 251 23.42 -46.54 17.78
N LEU A 252 23.37 -45.25 17.42
CA LEU A 252 22.52 -44.26 18.09
C LEU A 252 21.04 -44.35 17.68
N SER A 253 20.76 -44.87 16.48
CA SER A 253 19.39 -45.07 16.01
C SER A 253 18.74 -46.30 16.63
N GLU A 254 19.54 -47.26 17.08
CA GLU A 254 19.06 -48.39 17.84
C GLU A 254 18.55 -47.91 19.20
N PRO A 255 17.30 -48.26 19.58
CA PRO A 255 16.76 -47.86 20.86
C PRO A 255 17.58 -48.49 21.99
N VAL A 256 18.00 -47.68 22.96
CA VAL A 256 18.70 -48.16 24.15
C VAL A 256 17.74 -49.04 24.96
N VAL A 257 17.89 -50.35 24.88
CA VAL A 257 17.18 -51.31 25.73
C VAL A 257 17.74 -51.17 27.14
N LYS A 258 17.10 -50.34 27.96
CA LYS A 258 17.36 -50.33 29.40
C LYS A 258 16.94 -51.70 29.92
N ARG A 259 17.88 -52.50 30.41
CA ARG A 259 17.54 -53.69 31.20
C ARG A 259 16.58 -53.20 32.28
N THR A 260 15.38 -53.79 32.34
CA THR A 260 14.39 -53.54 33.39
C THR A 260 15.16 -53.46 34.69
N ALA A 261 15.02 -52.34 35.41
CA ALA A 261 15.78 -52.10 36.61
C ALA A 261 15.63 -53.33 37.51
N ALA A 262 16.68 -54.14 37.63
CA ALA A 262 16.79 -55.01 38.79
C ALA A 262 16.60 -54.06 39.97
N ASN A 263 15.70 -54.43 40.90
CA ASN A 263 15.31 -53.65 42.07
C ASN A 263 16.50 -53.45 43.04
N ASN A 264 17.58 -52.85 42.54
CA ASN A 264 18.81 -52.54 43.26
C ASN A 264 18.67 -51.19 44.01
N ASP A 265 17.56 -50.47 43.79
CA ASP A 265 17.24 -49.24 44.52
C ASP A 265 16.74 -49.53 45.95
N VAL A 266 16.27 -50.75 46.23
CA VAL A 266 15.92 -51.18 47.58
C VAL A 266 17.09 -51.97 48.15
N ARG A 267 17.91 -51.31 48.97
CA ARG A 267 18.84 -52.05 49.83
C ARG A 267 18.04 -52.79 50.89
N GLU A 268 18.38 -54.07 51.12
CA GLU A 268 17.76 -54.90 52.16
C GLU A 268 17.89 -54.23 53.54
N ASP A 269 19.04 -53.61 53.82
CA ASP A 269 19.27 -52.76 54.99
C ASP A 269 19.40 -51.28 54.61
N ALA A 270 18.36 -50.49 54.90
CA ALA A 270 18.33 -49.05 54.60
C ALA A 270 19.44 -48.25 55.31
N PHE A 271 19.96 -48.76 56.44
CA PHE A 271 21.00 -48.12 57.24
C PHE A 271 22.42 -48.58 56.90
N GLN A 272 22.58 -49.54 55.99
CA GLN A 272 23.90 -50.04 55.65
C GLN A 272 24.66 -49.04 54.76
N VAL A 273 25.72 -48.48 55.32
CA VAL A 273 26.64 -47.58 54.60
C VAL A 273 27.41 -48.40 53.56
N PRO A 274 27.48 -47.96 52.29
CA PRO A 274 28.17 -48.73 51.27
C PRO A 274 29.67 -48.79 51.57
N ALA A 275 30.31 -49.93 51.33
CA ALA A 275 31.73 -50.12 51.61
C ALA A 275 32.65 -49.06 50.94
N ARG A 276 32.21 -48.48 49.82
CA ARG A 276 32.90 -47.36 49.16
C ARG A 276 32.87 -46.08 49.99
N ALA A 277 31.76 -45.80 50.68
CA ALA A 277 31.66 -44.64 51.56
C ALA A 277 32.51 -44.82 52.82
N LEU A 278 32.61 -46.04 53.37
CA LEU A 278 33.51 -46.34 54.50
C LEU A 278 34.99 -46.15 54.13
N LYS A 279 35.35 -46.43 52.88
CA LYS A 279 36.71 -46.24 52.35
C LYS A 279 36.95 -44.83 51.80
N ALA A 280 35.94 -43.96 51.77
CA ALA A 280 36.07 -42.65 51.17
C ALA A 280 36.93 -41.74 52.05
N MET A 281 38.04 -41.27 51.50
CA MET A 281 38.85 -40.24 52.14
C MET A 281 38.31 -38.85 51.83
N CYS A 282 38.21 -37.99 52.85
CA CYS A 282 37.78 -36.61 52.66
C CYS A 282 38.80 -35.85 51.79
N SER A 283 38.31 -35.00 50.88
CA SER A 283 39.20 -34.15 50.08
C SER A 283 39.93 -33.13 50.96
N LYS A 284 41.07 -32.63 50.48
CA LYS A 284 41.90 -31.68 51.24
C LYS A 284 41.10 -30.44 51.68
N ARG A 285 40.25 -29.91 50.79
CA ARG A 285 39.38 -28.75 51.06
C ARG A 285 38.35 -29.04 52.16
N THR A 286 37.68 -30.20 52.14
CA THR A 286 36.72 -30.53 53.21
C THR A 286 37.42 -30.74 54.54
N LYS A 287 38.64 -31.30 54.57
CA LYS A 287 39.47 -31.36 55.78
C LYS A 287 39.82 -29.98 56.33
N GLU A 288 40.10 -29.01 55.46
CA GLU A 288 40.39 -27.63 55.86
C GLU A 288 39.16 -26.92 56.43
N LEU A 289 38.01 -27.05 55.76
CA LEU A 289 36.75 -26.45 56.20
C LEU A 289 36.19 -27.08 57.49
N ALA A 290 36.48 -28.35 57.74
CA ALA A 290 36.08 -29.04 58.97
C ALA A 290 36.90 -28.60 60.20
N LYS A 291 37.98 -27.82 60.02
CA LYS A 291 38.72 -27.25 61.15
C LYS A 291 37.84 -26.20 61.86
N PRO A 292 37.79 -26.19 63.20
CA PRO A 292 37.01 -25.21 63.93
C PRO A 292 37.50 -23.79 63.63
N ILE A 293 36.56 -22.88 63.38
CA ILE A 293 36.86 -21.47 63.19
C ILE A 293 37.16 -20.88 64.56
N VAL A 294 38.44 -20.62 64.84
CA VAL A 294 38.86 -19.90 66.06
C VAL A 294 38.43 -18.44 65.91
N ARG A 295 37.34 -18.06 66.58
CA ARG A 295 36.96 -16.65 66.74
C ARG A 295 37.84 -16.06 67.84
N ARG A 296 38.72 -15.11 67.50
CA ARG A 296 39.39 -14.30 68.53
C ARG A 296 38.31 -13.55 69.30
N GLY A 297 38.33 -13.66 70.63
CA GLY A 297 37.39 -12.99 71.52
C GLY A 297 37.36 -11.49 71.27
N TRP A 298 36.18 -10.91 71.43
CA TRP A 298 35.97 -9.46 71.51
C TRP A 298 36.59 -8.92 72.79
#